data_AF-A0A6N8NRP3-F1
#
_entry.id   AF-A0A6N8NRP3-F1
#
_cell.length_a   1.000
_cell.length_b   1.000
_cell.length_c   1.000
_cell.angle_alpha   90.00
_cell.angle_beta   90.00
_cell.angle_gamma   90.00
#
_symmetry.space_group_name_H-M   'P 1'
#
loop_
_entity.id
_entity.type
_entity.pdbx_description
1 polymer ?
#
loop_
_entity_poly.entity_id
_entity_poly.type
_entity_poly.pdbx_seq_one_letter_code
_entity_poly.pdbx_strand_id
1 'polypeptide(L)'
;DFTTSMSPTLAEEVTPQNDGSVIIDGTANVREINKAFNWHLPEDDARTVNGVILEALEEIPVAGTRVRIGEYDIDILDVQDNMIKQVKVFPVKPLRESVAE
;
A
#
# COMPACT_ATOMS: atom_id res chain seq x y z
N ASP A 1 -1.38 -24.72 20.40
CA ASP A 1 -1.72 -23.30 20.65
C ASP A 1 -2.11 -22.61 19.35
N PHE A 2 -3.37 -22.22 19.23
CA PHE A 2 -3.83 -21.32 18.16
C PHE A 2 -3.42 -19.90 18.58
N THR A 3 -2.41 -19.34 17.92
CA THR A 3 -2.02 -17.94 18.15
C THR A 3 -3.07 -17.05 17.49
N THR A 4 -4.07 -16.63 18.26
CA THR A 4 -4.85 -15.42 17.91
C THR A 4 -3.94 -14.22 18.17
N SER A 5 -2.92 -14.05 17.35
CA SER A 5 -2.14 -12.82 17.32
C SER A 5 -3.06 -11.74 16.77
N MET A 6 -3.42 -10.77 17.63
CA MET A 6 -4.16 -9.57 17.25
C MET A 6 -3.44 -8.95 16.06
N SER A 7 -3.99 -9.15 14.86
CA SER A 7 -3.52 -8.44 13.67
C SER A 7 -3.98 -7.00 13.85
N PRO A 8 -3.10 -6.01 13.62
CA PRO A 8 -3.48 -4.60 13.70
C PRO A 8 -4.71 -4.36 12.81
N THR A 9 -5.58 -3.48 13.26
CA THR A 9 -6.74 -3.10 12.48
C THR A 9 -6.31 -2.20 11.33
N LEU A 10 -7.02 -2.26 10.20
CA LEU A 10 -6.72 -1.42 9.03
C LEU A 10 -6.61 0.09 9.37
N ALA A 11 -7.37 0.56 10.36
CA ALA A 11 -7.33 1.94 10.83
C ALA A 11 -6.00 2.33 11.51
N GLU A 12 -5.26 1.36 12.04
CA GLU A 12 -3.93 1.56 12.62
C GLU A 12 -2.82 1.54 11.56
N GLU A 13 -3.07 0.88 10.43
CA GLU A 13 -2.09 0.73 9.35
C GLU A 13 -2.22 1.80 8.26
N VAL A 14 -3.29 2.60 8.29
CA VAL A 14 -3.64 3.51 7.19
C VAL A 14 -4.07 4.89 7.67
N THR A 15 -3.48 5.94 7.07
CA THR A 15 -3.78 7.34 7.38
C THR A 15 -4.11 8.13 6.09
N PRO A 16 -5.40 8.34 5.78
CA PRO A 16 -5.83 9.20 4.68
C PRO A 16 -5.35 10.64 4.85
N GLN A 17 -5.03 11.31 3.74
CA GLN A 17 -4.52 12.68 3.71
C GLN A 17 -5.51 13.63 3.04
N ASN A 18 -5.38 14.93 3.32
CA ASN A 18 -6.26 15.98 2.78
C ASN A 18 -6.13 16.18 1.25
N ASP A 19 -5.01 15.76 0.66
CA ASP A 19 -4.74 15.85 -0.78
C ASP A 19 -5.32 14.65 -1.56
N GLY A 20 -6.04 13.74 -0.89
CA GLY A 20 -6.61 12.53 -1.49
C GLY A 20 -5.64 11.34 -1.57
N SER A 21 -4.40 11.52 -1.11
CA SER A 21 -3.47 10.41 -0.93
C SER A 21 -3.71 9.64 0.37
N VAL A 22 -3.09 8.49 0.49
CA VAL A 22 -3.19 7.64 1.67
C VAL A 22 -1.80 7.18 2.10
N ILE A 23 -1.45 7.42 3.35
CA ILE A 23 -0.24 6.87 3.96
C ILE A 23 -0.54 5.48 4.48
N ILE A 24 0.27 4.48 4.14
CA ILE A 24 0.04 3.07 4.45
C ILE A 24 1.31 2.44 5.03
N ASP A 25 1.16 1.60 6.06
CA ASP A 25 2.23 0.76 6.59
C ASP A 25 2.63 -0.32 5.58
N GLY A 26 3.93 -0.58 5.43
CA GLY A 26 4.41 -1.62 4.53
C GLY A 26 3.96 -3.05 4.90
N THR A 27 3.58 -3.29 6.16
CA THR A 27 2.99 -4.56 6.59
C THR A 27 1.50 -4.69 6.30
N ALA A 28 0.84 -3.60 5.93
CA ALA A 28 -0.59 -3.59 5.68
C ALA A 28 -0.99 -4.60 4.62
N ASN A 29 -2.10 -5.31 4.86
CA ASN A 29 -2.59 -6.32 3.95
C ASN A 29 -3.21 -5.67 2.70
N VAL A 30 -2.68 -6.00 1.52
CA VAL A 30 -3.12 -5.37 0.26
C VAL A 30 -4.61 -5.59 -0.03
N ARG A 31 -5.15 -6.76 0.35
CA ARG A 31 -6.56 -7.08 0.14
C ARG A 31 -7.48 -6.22 1.00
N GLU A 32 -7.06 -5.91 2.22
CA GLU A 32 -7.83 -5.02 3.10
C GLU A 32 -7.77 -3.56 2.62
N ILE A 33 -6.61 -3.12 2.10
CA ILE A 33 -6.47 -1.82 1.41
C ILE A 33 -7.42 -1.75 0.20
N ASN A 34 -7.38 -2.75 -0.67
CA ASN A 34 -8.23 -2.83 -1.86
C ASN A 34 -9.72 -2.72 -1.48
N LYS A 35 -10.19 -3.47 -0.48
CA LYS A 35 -11.59 -3.40 -0.02
C LYS A 35 -11.96 -2.03 0.56
N ALA A 36 -11.09 -1.43 1.35
CA ALA A 36 -11.44 -0.21 2.08
C ALA A 36 -11.43 1.04 1.22
N PHE A 37 -10.53 1.11 0.25
CA PHE A 37 -10.41 2.24 -0.66
C PHE A 37 -11.03 1.98 -2.04
N ASN A 38 -11.64 0.80 -2.23
CA ASN A 38 -12.11 0.34 -3.54
C ASN A 38 -11.01 0.46 -4.60
N TRP A 39 -9.84 -0.06 -4.25
CA TRP A 39 -8.63 -0.08 -5.07
C TRP A 39 -8.38 -1.48 -5.66
N HIS A 40 -7.49 -1.52 -6.63
CA HIS A 40 -7.13 -2.71 -7.39
C HIS A 40 -5.60 -2.84 -7.49
N LEU A 41 -4.91 -2.72 -6.36
CA LEU A 41 -3.48 -3.07 -6.27
C LEU A 41 -3.30 -4.57 -6.54
N PRO A 42 -2.19 -5.00 -7.19
CA PRO A 42 -1.90 -6.41 -7.41
C PRO A 42 -1.86 -7.18 -6.09
N GLU A 43 -2.52 -8.34 -6.04
CA GLU A 43 -2.58 -9.20 -4.84
C GLU A 43 -2.29 -10.68 -5.14
N ASP A 44 -1.84 -10.99 -6.36
CA ASP A 44 -1.64 -12.37 -6.84
C ASP A 44 -0.43 -13.06 -6.17
N ASP A 45 0.72 -12.36 -6.11
CA ASP A 45 1.99 -12.91 -5.63
C ASP A 45 2.36 -12.41 -4.21
N ALA A 46 1.98 -11.18 -3.88
CA ALA A 46 2.26 -10.55 -2.58
C ALA A 46 1.00 -10.27 -1.74
N ARG A 47 1.14 -10.42 -0.41
CA ARG A 47 0.06 -10.20 0.57
C ARG A 47 0.06 -8.83 1.23
N THR A 48 1.20 -8.13 1.19
CA THR A 48 1.38 -6.84 1.86
C THR A 48 1.86 -5.78 0.89
N VAL A 49 1.66 -4.52 1.26
CA VAL A 49 2.11 -3.37 0.46
C VAL A 49 3.61 -3.42 0.18
N ASN A 50 4.44 -3.77 1.16
CA ASN A 50 5.88 -3.96 0.95
C ASN A 50 6.15 -5.04 -0.12
N GLY A 51 5.47 -6.19 -0.05
CA GLY A 51 5.67 -7.27 -1.02
C GLY A 51 5.35 -6.83 -2.45
N VAL A 52 4.20 -6.18 -2.63
CA VAL A 52 3.74 -5.69 -3.94
C VAL A 52 4.74 -4.68 -4.53
N ILE A 53 5.27 -3.78 -3.72
CA ILE A 53 6.23 -2.77 -4.19
C ILE A 53 7.59 -3.38 -4.47
N LEU A 54 8.07 -4.32 -3.65
CA LEU A 54 9.33 -5.02 -3.89
C LEU A 54 9.31 -5.83 -5.18
N GLU A 55 8.20 -6.51 -5.47
CA GLU A 55 8.01 -7.22 -6.72
C GLU A 55 8.04 -6.28 -7.93
N ALA A 56 7.42 -5.09 -7.81
CA ALA A 56 7.46 -4.09 -8.87
C ALA A 56 8.82 -3.41 -9.04
N LEU A 57 9.60 -3.30 -7.97
CA LEU A 57 10.92 -2.67 -7.98
C LEU A 57 12.02 -3.57 -8.56
N GLU A 58 11.97 -4.89 -8.29
CA GLU A 58 13.03 -5.86 -8.59
C GLU A 58 14.43 -5.48 -8.04
N GLU A 59 14.49 -4.54 -7.10
CA GLU A 59 15.72 -4.02 -6.48
C GLU A 59 15.52 -3.67 -5.00
N ILE A 60 16.62 -3.27 -4.34
CA ILE A 60 16.58 -2.87 -2.92
C ILE A 60 15.79 -1.56 -2.79
N PRO A 61 14.76 -1.49 -1.93
CA PRO A 61 13.94 -0.29 -1.80
C PRO A 61 14.74 0.86 -1.19
N VAL A 62 14.53 2.06 -1.72
CA VAL A 62 15.17 3.29 -1.25
C VAL A 62 14.09 4.30 -0.90
N ALA A 63 14.21 4.92 0.29
CA ALA A 63 13.31 5.99 0.69
C ALA A 63 13.46 7.20 -0.25
N GLY A 64 12.34 7.80 -0.65
CA GLY A 64 12.27 8.86 -1.65
C GLY A 64 12.10 8.35 -3.09
N THR A 65 12.15 7.04 -3.33
CA THR A 65 11.82 6.47 -4.63
C THR A 65 10.31 6.53 -4.87
N ARG A 66 9.93 6.94 -6.09
CA ARG A 66 8.56 6.89 -6.59
C ARG A 66 8.42 5.72 -7.56
N VAL A 67 7.40 4.91 -7.35
CA VAL A 67 7.07 3.75 -8.19
C VAL A 67 5.62 3.90 -8.67
N ARG A 68 5.34 3.47 -9.90
CA ARG A 68 3.97 3.39 -10.41
C ARG A 68 3.56 1.94 -10.57
N ILE A 69 2.46 1.57 -9.92
CA ILE A 69 1.87 0.23 -10.01
C ILE A 69 0.44 0.39 -10.49
N GLY A 70 0.16 -0.04 -11.72
CA GLY A 70 -1.14 0.17 -12.34
C GLY A 70 -1.55 1.65 -12.37
N GLU A 71 -2.66 1.97 -11.70
CA GLU A 71 -3.23 3.32 -11.60
C GLU A 71 -2.87 4.03 -10.29
N TYR A 72 -1.78 3.63 -9.64
CA TYR A 72 -1.34 4.15 -8.35
C TYR A 72 0.12 4.63 -8.41
N ASP A 73 0.34 5.90 -8.07
CA ASP A 73 1.66 6.44 -7.78
C ASP A 73 1.99 6.21 -6.31
N ILE A 74 3.15 5.63 -6.03
CA ILE A 74 3.55 5.23 -4.69
C ILE A 74 4.90 5.88 -4.38
N ASP A 75 4.91 6.74 -3.36
CA ASP A 75 6.13 7.31 -2.80
C ASP A 75 6.56 6.49 -1.58
N ILE A 76 7.79 5.96 -1.63
CA ILE A 76 8.39 5.29 -0.48
C ILE A 76 8.85 6.35 0.51
N LEU A 77 8.21 6.42 1.67
CA LEU A 77 8.52 7.42 2.69
C LEU A 77 9.62 6.95 3.63
N ASP A 78 9.58 5.68 4.03
CA ASP A 78 10.51 5.10 4.99
C ASP A 78 10.87 3.66 4.66
N VAL A 79 12.14 3.33 4.82
CA VAL A 79 12.71 1.99 4.64
C VAL A 79 13.61 1.70 5.83
N GLN A 80 13.37 0.57 6.51
CA GLN A 80 14.19 0.09 7.62
C GLN A 80 14.44 -1.41 7.45
N ASP A 81 15.68 -1.85 7.68
CA ASP A 81 16.08 -3.26 7.56
C ASP A 81 15.73 -3.88 6.20
N ASN A 82 15.93 -3.12 5.11
CA ASN A 82 15.55 -3.49 3.73
C ASN A 82 14.05 -3.75 3.52
N MET A 83 13.21 -3.25 4.42
CA MET A 83 11.75 -3.35 4.35
C MET A 83 11.15 -1.96 4.28
N ILE A 84 10.23 -1.77 3.33
CA ILE A 84 9.43 -0.56 3.25
C ILE A 84 8.54 -0.51 4.50
N LYS A 85 8.67 0.54 5.30
CA LYS A 85 7.86 0.74 6.52
C LYS A 85 6.66 1.60 6.26
N GLN A 86 6.81 2.61 5.42
CA GLN A 86 5.73 3.53 5.15
C GLN A 86 5.78 4.02 3.70
N VAL A 87 4.60 4.10 3.10
CA VAL A 87 4.43 4.62 1.75
C VAL A 87 3.30 5.63 1.71
N LYS A 88 3.32 6.49 0.70
CA LYS A 88 2.23 7.38 0.36
C LYS A 88 1.70 7.02 -1.02
N VAL A 89 0.45 6.61 -1.09
CA VAL A 89 -0.20 6.17 -2.34
C VAL A 89 -1.13 7.26 -2.84
N PHE A 90 -1.01 7.57 -4.13
CA PHE A 90 -1.83 8.51 -4.86
C PHE A 90 -2.58 7.74 -5.97
N PRO A 91 -3.91 7.65 -5.91
CA PRO A 91 -4.67 7.12 -7.03
C PRO A 91 -4.62 8.12 -8.21
N VAL A 92 -4.20 7.64 -9.37
CA VAL A 92 -4.04 8.46 -10.59
C VAL A 92 -5.39 8.83 -11.18
N LYS A 93 -6.42 7.99 -10.94
CA LYS A 93 -7.83 8.35 -11.15
C LYS A 93 -8.46 8.79 -9.82
N PRO A 94 -9.17 9.92 -9.78
CA PRO A 94 -9.90 10.31 -8.57
C PRO A 94 -10.98 9.26 -8.25
N LEU A 95 -11.11 8.90 -6.97
CA LEU A 95 -12.09 7.93 -6.42
C LEU A 95 -13.55 8.08 -6.92
N ARG A 96 -13.91 9.21 -7.54
CA ARG A 96 -15.25 9.44 -8.12
C ARG A 96 -15.50 8.67 -9.41
N GLU A 97 -14.49 8.24 -10.16
CA GLU A 97 -14.70 7.52 -11.43
C GLU A 97 -14.82 6.00 -11.25
N SER A 98 -14.27 5.42 -10.18
CA SER A 98 -14.23 3.96 -9.96
C SER A 98 -15.56 3.34 -9.51
N VAL A 99 -16.61 4.13 -9.28
CA VAL A 99 -17.95 3.66 -8.89
C VAL A 99 -18.87 3.45 -10.11
N ALA A 100 -18.38 3.73 -11.32
CA ALA A 100 -19.20 3.76 -12.54
C ALA A 100 -18.99 2.57 -13.50
N GLU A 101 -18.26 1.53 -13.13
CA GLU A 101 -18.01 0.35 -13.99
C GLU A 101 -18.51 -0.97 -13.39
#